data_AF-A0A7V3SJV7-F1
#
_entry.id   AF-A0A7V3SJV7-F1
#
_cell.length_a   1.000
_cell.length_b   1.000
_cell.length_c   1.000
_cell.angle_alpha   90.00
_cell.angle_beta   90.00
_cell.angle_gamma   90.00
#
_symmetry.space_group_name_H-M   'P 1'
#
loop_
_entity.id
_entity.type
_entity.pdbx_description
1 polymer ?
#
loop_
_entity_poly.entity_id
_entity_poly.type
_entity_poly.pdbx_seq_one_letter_code
_entity_poly.pdbx_strand_id
1 'polypeptide(L)'
;MTSAEFAGTIVLYDLTHLHGIDFSDSRQRRQAWDELHLVTALQGIVNRRQPRLYVLFVGDDGRGGTDLYWLEHLRKQGEWLDRAKIEKVTDVLELVQRFRRSFNGLVVWDERVPATALVASTAAGVDNLLPVRYDPDAGSLYTRLTQGRGGLPVRLALLRKDGSPLFTGKGSLGPLALPSTGSAKCDALMWAMGTYLRKGKCAPGVLGYYSDADWLTGRVRLPIERTMLCNHDYFIARKGFFFDLSPWEDVKPSDDPEQPLGADNRTLKAILMASYDLTGGGMTHIGGFVPWDFKYTDAVGEPHGAVESEWRFVEIASCFNAYLDADAPAIGAMANASFFMHYPLQERYTQPHPTLDDLQREGYVLSNGMVAPYSFIAFYAGDYDSSAWFYRMVPRLWSDPARGRVPLAWAFNPNLAHRFPVGMHFVRRNASSLDYFIAGDTGAGYLNPGYLSRPRPHSGL
;
A
#
# COMPACT_ATOMS: atom_id res chain seq x y z
N MET A 1 -24.60 19.52 1.27
CA MET A 1 -25.06 18.19 1.72
C MET A 1 -24.01 17.66 2.69
N THR A 2 -24.43 17.37 3.92
CA THR A 2 -23.58 16.72 4.93
C THR A 2 -23.24 15.32 4.44
N SER A 3 -21.97 14.91 4.56
CA SER A 3 -21.56 13.52 4.37
C SER A 3 -22.44 12.62 5.25
N ALA A 4 -22.81 11.43 4.78
CA ALA A 4 -23.56 10.49 5.60
C ALA A 4 -22.76 10.18 6.87
N GLU A 5 -23.22 10.65 8.02
CA GLU A 5 -22.54 10.51 9.32
C GLU A 5 -22.37 9.04 9.70
N PHE A 6 -21.22 8.67 10.27
CA PHE A 6 -21.01 7.37 10.89
C PHE A 6 -21.20 7.46 12.41
N ALA A 7 -22.19 6.75 12.94
CA ALA A 7 -22.54 6.73 14.37
C ALA A 7 -22.16 5.41 15.07
N GLY A 8 -21.33 4.57 14.45
CA GLY A 8 -20.91 3.28 15.00
C GLY A 8 -19.83 3.39 16.07
N THR A 9 -19.40 2.25 16.60
CA THR A 9 -18.25 2.15 17.50
C THR A 9 -16.97 1.87 16.71
N ILE A 10 -15.95 2.68 16.96
CA ILE A 10 -14.59 2.54 16.44
C ILE A 10 -13.70 2.10 17.59
N VAL A 11 -13.01 0.98 17.40
CA VAL A 11 -11.92 0.57 18.28
C VAL A 11 -10.67 1.33 17.85
N LEU A 12 -10.06 2.04 18.78
CA LEU A 12 -8.79 2.72 18.61
C LEU A 12 -7.68 1.86 19.22
N TYR A 13 -6.65 1.57 18.43
CA TYR A 13 -5.47 0.84 18.87
C TYR A 13 -4.21 1.67 18.58
N ASP A 14 -3.31 1.75 19.55
CA ASP A 14 -2.11 2.57 19.48
C ASP A 14 -0.89 1.67 19.25
N LEU A 15 -0.20 1.86 18.12
CA LEU A 15 1.04 1.17 17.73
C LEU A 15 2.26 2.09 17.84
N THR A 16 2.12 3.30 18.37
CA THR A 16 3.23 4.27 18.42
C THR A 16 4.36 3.82 19.33
N HIS A 17 4.12 2.89 20.26
CA HIS A 17 5.18 2.27 21.06
C HIS A 17 6.22 1.54 20.21
N LEU A 18 5.85 1.08 19.01
CA LEU A 18 6.77 0.39 18.11
C LEU A 18 7.90 1.28 17.60
N HIS A 19 7.70 2.61 17.54
CA HIS A 19 8.75 3.55 17.15
C HIS A 19 9.85 3.70 18.21
N GLY A 20 9.57 3.34 19.47
CA GLY A 20 10.53 3.38 20.57
C GLY A 20 11.39 2.12 20.71
N ILE A 21 11.21 1.13 19.83
CA ILE A 21 11.89 -0.16 19.90
C ILE A 21 13.32 -0.06 19.35
N ASP A 22 14.26 -0.73 20.00
CA ASP A 22 15.62 -0.89 19.48
C ASP A 22 15.66 -1.94 18.37
N PHE A 23 15.70 -1.49 17.11
CA PHE A 23 15.77 -2.37 15.95
C PHE A 23 17.13 -3.03 15.73
N SER A 24 18.16 -2.67 16.51
CA SER A 24 19.44 -3.38 16.51
C SER A 24 19.34 -4.73 17.24
N ASP A 25 18.42 -4.85 18.19
CA ASP A 25 18.06 -6.11 18.84
C ASP A 25 17.15 -6.93 17.91
N SER A 26 17.65 -8.07 17.45
CA SER A 26 16.94 -8.93 16.51
C SER A 26 15.65 -9.55 17.07
N ARG A 27 15.53 -9.72 18.40
CA ARG A 27 14.30 -10.22 19.03
C ARG A 27 13.25 -9.13 19.06
N GLN A 28 13.63 -7.93 19.51
CA GLN A 28 12.72 -6.79 19.55
C GLN A 28 12.25 -6.39 18.15
N ARG A 29 13.15 -6.42 17.17
CA ARG A 29 12.84 -6.19 15.75
C ARG A 29 11.74 -7.14 15.23
N ARG A 30 11.86 -8.44 15.53
CA ARG A 30 10.85 -9.45 15.17
C ARG A 30 9.52 -9.22 15.86
N GLN A 31 9.54 -8.91 17.16
CA GLN A 31 8.33 -8.64 17.92
C GLN A 31 7.56 -7.43 17.36
N ALA A 32 8.29 -6.36 17.01
CA ALA A 32 7.69 -5.16 16.44
C ALA A 32 7.05 -5.43 15.07
N TRP A 33 7.76 -6.16 14.21
CA TRP A 33 7.25 -6.57 12.91
C TRP A 33 6.02 -7.47 13.05
N ASP A 34 6.09 -8.47 13.93
CA ASP A 34 5.01 -9.45 14.18
C ASP A 34 3.73 -8.73 14.63
N GLU A 35 3.83 -7.77 15.56
CA GLU A 35 2.69 -6.97 16.02
C GLU A 35 2.11 -6.10 14.90
N LEU A 36 2.96 -5.36 14.17
CA LEU A 36 2.51 -4.47 13.10
C LEU A 36 1.81 -5.23 11.97
N HIS A 37 2.35 -6.37 11.51
CA HIS A 37 1.73 -7.18 10.45
C HIS A 37 0.41 -7.77 10.89
N LEU A 38 0.34 -8.33 12.11
CA LEU A 38 -0.89 -8.90 12.66
C LEU A 38 -1.99 -7.84 12.77
N VAL A 39 -1.69 -6.70 13.39
CA VAL A 39 -2.67 -5.62 13.64
C VAL A 39 -3.14 -5.01 12.31
N THR A 40 -2.23 -4.79 11.36
CA THR A 40 -2.61 -4.25 10.05
C THR A 40 -3.49 -5.22 9.27
N ALA A 41 -3.17 -6.52 9.30
CA ALA A 41 -4.01 -7.53 8.66
C ALA A 41 -5.39 -7.65 9.33
N LEU A 42 -5.43 -7.60 10.67
CA LEU A 42 -6.68 -7.56 11.41
C LEU A 42 -7.51 -6.33 11.02
N GLN A 43 -6.88 -5.17 10.91
CA GLN A 43 -7.50 -3.92 10.47
C GLN A 43 -8.16 -4.07 9.09
N GLY A 44 -7.42 -4.57 8.09
CA GLY A 44 -7.97 -4.81 6.76
C GLY A 44 -9.18 -5.76 6.76
N ILE A 45 -9.11 -6.86 7.52
CA ILE A 45 -10.22 -7.82 7.64
C ILE A 45 -11.44 -7.18 8.31
N VAL A 46 -11.22 -6.52 9.44
CA VAL A 46 -12.28 -5.92 10.28
C VAL A 46 -12.96 -4.76 9.56
N ASN A 47 -12.19 -3.95 8.85
CA ASN A 47 -12.68 -2.76 8.16
C ASN A 47 -13.31 -3.07 6.80
N ARG A 48 -13.24 -4.30 6.28
CA ARG A 48 -13.73 -4.62 4.92
C ARG A 48 -15.14 -4.13 4.59
N ARG A 49 -16.05 -4.09 5.58
CA ARG A 49 -17.46 -3.71 5.37
C ARG A 49 -17.87 -2.40 6.04
N GLN A 50 -17.09 -1.90 7.00
CA GLN A 50 -17.41 -0.70 7.77
C GLN A 50 -16.17 -0.26 8.57
N PRO A 51 -16.02 1.04 8.88
CA PRO A 51 -14.83 1.58 9.54
C PRO A 51 -14.87 1.32 11.06
N ARG A 52 -14.26 0.22 11.53
CA ARG A 52 -14.38 -0.26 12.92
C ARG A 52 -13.08 -0.27 13.72
N LEU A 53 -11.93 -0.33 13.07
CA LEU A 53 -10.61 -0.34 13.71
C LEU A 53 -9.76 0.79 13.13
N TYR A 54 -9.41 1.75 13.98
CA TYR A 54 -8.50 2.85 13.69
C TYR A 54 -7.20 2.63 14.46
N VAL A 55 -6.08 2.85 13.78
CA VAL A 55 -4.72 2.61 14.28
C VAL A 55 -3.97 3.93 14.38
N LEU A 56 -3.25 4.16 15.47
CA LEU A 56 -2.27 5.24 15.56
C LEU A 56 -0.87 4.66 15.32
N PHE A 57 -0.20 5.09 14.25
CA PHE A 57 1.12 4.62 13.89
C PHE A 57 1.93 5.65 13.10
N VAL A 58 1.37 6.24 12.04
CA VAL A 58 2.09 7.10 11.10
C VAL A 58 2.12 8.56 11.57
N GLY A 59 3.32 9.15 11.60
CA GLY A 59 3.55 10.56 11.86
C GLY A 59 5.03 10.91 11.95
N ASP A 60 5.43 12.06 11.40
CA ASP A 60 6.83 12.53 11.40
C ASP A 60 7.40 12.75 12.82
N ASP A 61 6.53 12.82 13.82
CA ASP A 61 6.86 12.95 15.24
C ASP A 61 7.16 11.61 15.93
N GLY A 62 7.00 10.48 15.23
CA GLY A 62 7.10 9.13 15.79
C GLY A 62 5.98 8.82 16.80
N ARG A 63 4.92 9.63 16.83
CA ARG A 63 3.80 9.55 17.80
C ARG A 63 2.44 9.48 17.10
N GLY A 64 2.41 9.13 15.82
CA GLY A 64 1.17 9.00 15.07
C GLY A 64 0.51 10.36 14.77
N GLY A 65 1.27 11.45 14.72
CA GLY A 65 0.72 12.81 14.55
C GLY A 65 -0.15 12.98 13.30
N THR A 66 0.16 12.28 12.21
CA THR A 66 -0.66 12.29 10.99
C THR A 66 -1.99 11.56 11.21
N ASP A 67 -1.95 10.38 11.83
CA ASP A 67 -3.17 9.62 12.17
C ASP A 67 -4.07 10.39 13.14
N LEU A 68 -3.49 11.06 14.13
CA LEU A 68 -4.22 11.89 15.08
C LEU A 68 -4.87 13.09 14.40
N TYR A 69 -4.14 13.79 13.52
CA TYR A 69 -4.68 14.93 12.78
C TYR A 69 -5.97 14.56 12.03
N TRP A 70 -5.97 13.45 11.30
CA TRP A 70 -7.13 13.03 10.53
C TRP A 70 -8.28 12.56 11.43
N LEU A 71 -7.98 11.83 12.50
CA LEU A 71 -9.01 11.41 13.45
C LEU A 71 -9.67 12.62 14.13
N GLU A 72 -8.88 13.61 14.56
CA GLU A 72 -9.38 14.83 15.18
C GLU A 72 -10.19 15.67 14.20
N HIS A 73 -9.72 15.82 12.95
CA HIS A 73 -10.47 16.51 11.91
C HIS A 73 -11.84 15.87 11.69
N LEU A 74 -11.87 14.55 11.48
CA LEU A 74 -13.09 13.81 11.16
C LEU A 74 -14.10 13.77 12.32
N ARG A 75 -13.67 14.04 13.55
CA ARG A 75 -14.53 14.06 14.75
C ARG A 75 -15.02 15.46 15.13
N LYS A 76 -14.68 16.50 14.37
CA LYS A 76 -15.25 17.84 14.58
C LYS A 76 -16.77 17.82 14.38
N GLN A 77 -17.45 18.80 14.98
CA GLN A 77 -18.89 18.94 14.86
C GLN A 77 -19.33 18.99 13.38
N GLY A 78 -20.26 18.13 12.99
CA GLY A 78 -20.77 18.02 11.62
C GLY A 78 -19.86 17.27 10.63
N GLU A 79 -18.71 16.77 11.08
CA GLU A 79 -17.84 15.89 10.27
C GLU A 79 -18.24 14.41 10.41
N TRP A 80 -17.66 13.58 9.55
CA TRP A 80 -18.10 12.19 9.34
C TRP A 80 -18.19 11.34 10.61
N LEU A 81 -17.29 11.57 11.57
CA LEU A 81 -17.17 10.79 12.82
C LEU A 81 -17.63 11.56 14.07
N ASP A 82 -18.33 12.69 13.92
CA ASP A 82 -18.84 13.52 15.02
C ASP A 82 -19.58 12.67 16.08
N ARG A 83 -20.45 11.76 15.61
CA ARG A 83 -21.27 10.90 16.46
C ARG A 83 -20.69 9.51 16.72
N ALA A 84 -19.48 9.22 16.25
CA ALA A 84 -18.86 7.92 16.43
C ALA A 84 -18.39 7.74 17.89
N LYS A 85 -18.62 6.55 18.45
CA LYS A 85 -18.09 6.18 19.77
C LYS A 85 -16.67 5.64 19.60
N ILE A 86 -15.71 6.16 20.36
CA ILE A 86 -14.34 5.63 20.39
C ILE A 86 -14.14 4.75 21.63
N GLU A 87 -13.67 3.52 21.42
CA GLU A 87 -13.27 2.59 22.49
C GLU A 87 -11.79 2.24 22.31
N LYS A 88 -10.99 2.38 23.37
CA LYS A 88 -9.55 2.08 23.32
C LYS A 88 -9.28 0.64 23.72
N VAL A 89 -8.38 -0.02 23.00
CA VAL A 89 -7.80 -1.32 23.36
C VAL A 89 -6.28 -1.17 23.31
N THR A 90 -5.57 -1.72 24.30
CA THR A 90 -4.12 -1.52 24.45
C THR A 90 -3.30 -2.81 24.41
N ASP A 91 -3.94 -3.97 24.48
CA ASP A 91 -3.26 -5.27 24.35
C ASP A 91 -3.65 -5.95 23.03
N VAL A 92 -2.65 -6.48 22.32
CA VAL A 92 -2.83 -7.12 21.02
C VAL A 92 -3.72 -8.37 21.10
N LEU A 93 -3.65 -9.15 22.17
CA LEU A 93 -4.49 -10.34 22.32
C LEU A 93 -5.94 -9.96 22.65
N GLU A 94 -6.14 -8.92 23.46
CA GLU A 94 -7.46 -8.34 23.68
C GLU A 94 -8.06 -7.84 22.37
N LEU A 95 -7.28 -7.16 21.52
CA LEU A 95 -7.73 -6.69 20.21
C LEU A 95 -8.15 -7.85 19.30
N VAL A 96 -7.34 -8.91 19.24
CA VAL A 96 -7.67 -10.14 18.48
C VAL A 96 -8.95 -10.77 19.02
N GLN A 97 -9.11 -10.87 20.34
CA GLN A 97 -10.30 -11.43 20.96
C GLN A 97 -11.55 -10.58 20.70
N ARG A 98 -11.42 -9.25 20.76
CA ARG A 98 -12.50 -8.28 20.47
C ARG A 98 -13.07 -8.49 19.07
N PHE A 99 -12.23 -8.86 18.11
CA PHE A 99 -12.61 -9.09 16.72
C PHE A 99 -12.62 -10.58 16.32
N ARG A 100 -12.71 -11.51 17.27
CA ARG A 100 -12.59 -12.96 17.04
C ARG A 100 -13.50 -13.49 15.93
N ARG A 101 -14.68 -12.90 15.74
CA ARG A 101 -15.67 -13.30 14.74
C ARG A 101 -15.38 -12.80 13.32
N SER A 102 -14.38 -11.94 13.14
CA SER A 102 -14.03 -11.37 11.84
C SER A 102 -13.08 -12.26 11.02
N PHE A 103 -12.40 -13.23 11.66
CA PHE A 103 -11.37 -14.06 11.02
C PHE A 103 -11.53 -15.56 11.34
N ASN A 104 -10.98 -16.40 10.46
CA ASN A 104 -11.20 -17.85 10.41
C ASN A 104 -10.11 -18.67 11.13
N GLY A 105 -8.98 -18.04 11.46
CA GLY A 105 -7.82 -18.66 12.11
C GLY A 105 -6.53 -17.95 11.72
N LEU A 106 -5.42 -18.69 11.77
CA LEU A 106 -4.09 -18.17 11.46
C LEU A 106 -3.57 -18.71 10.12
N VAL A 107 -2.78 -17.88 9.45
CA VAL A 107 -1.81 -18.30 8.44
C VAL A 107 -0.41 -18.14 9.03
N VAL A 108 0.31 -19.24 9.14
CA VAL A 108 1.66 -19.26 9.71
C VAL A 108 2.67 -19.20 8.58
N TRP A 109 3.57 -18.23 8.62
CA TRP A 109 4.58 -17.99 7.59
C TRP A 109 6.01 -18.20 8.10
N ASP A 110 6.96 -18.35 7.18
CA ASP A 110 8.34 -18.77 7.46
C ASP A 110 9.33 -17.64 7.22
N GLU A 111 10.00 -17.15 8.29
CA GLU A 111 11.02 -16.09 8.20
C GLU A 111 12.19 -16.45 7.29
N ARG A 112 12.51 -17.75 7.13
CA ARG A 112 13.61 -18.20 6.26
C ARG A 112 13.28 -18.07 4.78
N VAL A 113 12.01 -17.84 4.44
CA VAL A 113 11.54 -17.50 3.09
C VAL A 113 10.68 -16.23 3.22
N PRO A 114 11.30 -15.04 3.30
CA PRO A 114 10.62 -13.79 3.65
C PRO A 114 9.35 -13.49 2.85
N ALA A 115 9.33 -13.81 1.55
CA ALA A 115 8.16 -13.65 0.68
C ALA A 115 6.90 -14.40 1.17
N THR A 116 7.04 -15.42 2.03
CA THR A 116 5.86 -16.10 2.62
C THR A 116 5.04 -15.17 3.53
N ALA A 117 5.62 -14.07 4.04
CA ALA A 117 4.87 -13.03 4.74
C ALA A 117 3.84 -12.33 3.83
N LEU A 118 4.17 -12.11 2.54
CA LEU A 118 3.25 -11.52 1.56
C LEU A 118 2.21 -12.53 1.07
N VAL A 119 2.58 -13.81 0.98
CA VAL A 119 1.61 -14.89 0.79
C VAL A 119 0.61 -14.91 1.94
N ALA A 120 1.07 -14.70 3.18
CA ALA A 120 0.22 -14.58 4.36
C ALA A 120 -0.68 -13.33 4.33
N SER A 121 -0.20 -12.18 3.87
CA SER A 121 -1.05 -10.99 3.61
C SER A 121 -2.15 -11.28 2.57
N THR A 122 -1.80 -11.99 1.49
CA THR A 122 -2.78 -12.41 0.47
C THR A 122 -3.83 -13.34 1.07
N ALA A 123 -3.42 -14.34 1.85
CA ALA A 123 -4.32 -15.24 2.56
C ALA A 123 -5.18 -14.51 3.61
N ALA A 124 -4.65 -13.46 4.25
CA ALA A 124 -5.43 -12.62 5.16
C ALA A 124 -6.60 -11.94 4.45
N GLY A 125 -6.36 -11.39 3.26
CA GLY A 125 -7.41 -10.82 2.43
C GLY A 125 -8.42 -11.87 1.97
N VAL A 126 -7.94 -12.96 1.37
CA VAL A 126 -8.80 -13.94 0.69
C VAL A 126 -9.55 -14.86 1.65
N ASP A 127 -8.84 -15.44 2.62
CA ASP A 127 -9.33 -16.52 3.49
C ASP A 127 -9.71 -16.03 4.90
N ASN A 128 -9.53 -14.73 5.20
CA ASN A 128 -9.69 -14.12 6.52
C ASN A 128 -8.80 -14.77 7.58
N LEU A 129 -7.52 -14.96 7.28
CA LEU A 129 -6.55 -15.52 8.20
C LEU A 129 -5.66 -14.43 8.77
N LEU A 130 -5.35 -14.49 10.06
CA LEU A 130 -4.38 -13.58 10.65
C LEU A 130 -2.96 -14.10 10.40
N PRO A 131 -2.06 -13.29 9.82
CA PRO A 131 -0.70 -13.70 9.57
C PRO A 131 0.13 -13.68 10.85
N VAL A 132 0.90 -14.75 11.06
CA VAL A 132 1.79 -14.88 12.22
C VAL A 132 3.07 -15.60 11.80
N ARG A 133 4.23 -15.03 12.15
CA ARG A 133 5.52 -15.67 11.89
C ARG A 133 5.66 -16.95 12.69
N TYR A 134 6.21 -18.00 12.11
CA TYR A 134 6.55 -19.19 12.87
C TYR A 134 7.68 -18.89 13.85
N ASP A 135 7.39 -18.95 15.13
CA ASP A 135 8.37 -18.75 16.20
C ASP A 135 7.96 -19.59 17.42
N PRO A 136 8.58 -20.77 17.65
CA PRO A 136 8.17 -21.67 18.72
C PRO A 136 8.58 -21.21 20.12
N ASP A 137 9.25 -20.06 20.27
CA ASP A 137 9.62 -19.52 21.58
C ASP A 137 8.36 -19.26 22.43
N ALA A 138 8.42 -19.56 23.73
CA ALA A 138 7.26 -19.49 24.62
C ALA A 138 6.64 -18.07 24.72
N GLY A 139 7.46 -17.03 24.54
CA GLY A 139 7.03 -15.63 24.59
C GLY A 139 6.63 -15.04 23.23
N SER A 140 6.73 -15.80 22.14
CA SER A 140 6.44 -15.30 20.81
C SER A 140 4.95 -15.03 20.61
N LEU A 141 4.62 -14.15 19.66
CA LEU A 141 3.23 -13.90 19.28
C LEU A 141 2.58 -15.17 18.72
N TYR A 142 3.34 -16.00 18.00
CA TYR A 142 2.92 -17.33 17.54
C TYR A 142 2.45 -18.23 18.68
N THR A 143 3.29 -18.42 19.69
CA THR A 143 2.97 -19.30 20.82
C THR A 143 1.78 -18.76 21.58
N ARG A 144 1.74 -17.44 21.84
CA ARG A 144 0.63 -16.78 22.54
C ARG A 144 -0.71 -16.89 21.80
N LEU A 145 -0.72 -16.90 20.46
CA LEU A 145 -1.95 -17.01 19.67
C LEU A 145 -2.38 -18.45 19.40
N THR A 146 -1.45 -19.40 19.39
CA THR A 146 -1.75 -20.81 19.06
C THR A 146 -1.98 -21.69 20.29
N GLN A 147 -1.32 -21.38 21.41
CA GLN A 147 -1.38 -22.19 22.63
C GLN A 147 -2.32 -21.59 23.68
N GLY A 148 -2.67 -22.38 24.69
CA GLY A 148 -3.54 -21.97 25.80
C GLY A 148 -5.03 -22.09 25.52
N ARG A 149 -5.84 -21.69 26.51
CA ARG A 149 -7.31 -21.76 26.43
C ARG A 149 -7.81 -20.71 25.44
N GLY A 150 -8.34 -21.16 24.31
CA GLY A 150 -8.83 -20.28 23.23
C GLY A 150 -7.83 -20.06 22.08
N GLY A 151 -6.74 -20.84 22.04
CA GLY A 151 -5.78 -20.84 20.94
C GLY A 151 -6.45 -20.91 19.56
N LEU A 152 -5.93 -20.12 18.62
CA LEU A 152 -6.49 -19.99 17.28
C LEU A 152 -6.01 -21.14 16.39
N PRO A 153 -6.90 -21.73 15.57
CA PRO A 153 -6.50 -22.81 14.68
C PRO A 153 -5.60 -22.27 13.56
N VAL A 154 -4.48 -22.93 13.34
CA VAL A 154 -3.66 -22.74 12.13
C VAL A 154 -4.40 -23.37 10.95
N ARG A 155 -4.87 -22.54 10.01
CA ARG A 155 -5.63 -22.96 8.81
C ARG A 155 -4.75 -23.12 7.58
N LEU A 156 -3.64 -22.38 7.55
CA LEU A 156 -2.62 -22.47 6.51
C LEU A 156 -1.25 -22.40 7.18
N ALA A 157 -0.35 -23.31 6.83
CA ALA A 157 1.05 -23.27 7.22
C ALA A 157 1.90 -23.23 5.94
N LEU A 158 2.71 -22.19 5.79
CA LEU A 158 3.66 -22.00 4.69
C LEU A 158 5.04 -22.60 5.01
N LEU A 159 5.02 -23.65 5.83
CA LEU A 159 6.16 -24.43 6.28
C LEU A 159 5.73 -25.90 6.39
N ARG A 160 6.69 -26.82 6.41
CA ARG A 160 6.43 -28.25 6.57
C ARG A 160 6.09 -28.57 8.03
N LYS A 161 5.48 -29.74 8.25
CA LYS A 161 5.08 -30.20 9.60
C LYS A 161 6.25 -30.35 10.57
N ASP A 162 7.45 -30.63 10.05
CA ASP A 162 8.68 -30.73 10.83
C ASP A 162 9.34 -29.36 11.10
N GLY A 163 8.71 -28.26 10.69
CA GLY A 163 9.24 -26.92 10.87
C GLY A 163 10.24 -26.50 9.81
N SER A 164 10.52 -27.31 8.77
CA SER A 164 11.42 -26.92 7.68
C SER A 164 10.72 -26.10 6.58
N PRO A 165 11.46 -25.34 5.75
CA PRO A 165 10.86 -24.54 4.69
C PRO A 165 10.02 -25.35 3.70
N LEU A 166 8.83 -24.82 3.38
CA LEU A 166 7.98 -25.40 2.35
C LEU A 166 8.58 -25.18 0.96
N PHE A 167 9.00 -23.94 0.69
CA PHE A 167 9.62 -23.50 -0.56
C PHE A 167 11.14 -23.53 -0.40
N THR A 168 11.82 -24.17 -1.35
CA THR A 168 13.27 -24.42 -1.28
C THR A 168 14.01 -24.05 -2.57
N GLY A 169 13.31 -23.52 -3.58
CA GLY A 169 13.86 -23.31 -4.90
C GLY A 169 14.10 -24.63 -5.66
N LYS A 170 13.58 -25.76 -5.19
CA LYS A 170 13.79 -27.09 -5.80
C LYS A 170 12.51 -27.91 -5.83
N GLY A 171 12.44 -28.86 -6.76
CA GLY A 171 11.31 -29.79 -6.87
C GLY A 171 10.08 -29.15 -7.51
N SER A 172 8.91 -29.37 -6.92
CA SER A 172 7.62 -28.89 -7.42
C SER A 172 6.81 -28.14 -6.35
N LEU A 173 5.96 -27.21 -6.79
CA LEU A 173 5.16 -26.30 -5.95
C LEU A 173 3.93 -26.99 -5.33
N GLY A 174 4.19 -28.02 -4.51
CA GLY A 174 3.17 -28.72 -3.74
C GLY A 174 1.99 -29.19 -4.60
N PRO A 175 0.72 -28.96 -4.18
CA PRO A 175 -0.47 -29.44 -4.90
C PRO A 175 -0.66 -28.89 -6.32
N LEU A 176 0.06 -27.83 -6.71
CA LEU A 176 -0.06 -27.26 -8.05
C LEU A 176 0.75 -28.05 -9.09
N ALA A 177 1.66 -28.92 -8.65
CA ALA A 177 2.56 -29.72 -9.51
C ALA A 177 3.35 -28.89 -10.54
N LEU A 178 3.50 -27.58 -10.32
CA LEU A 178 4.36 -26.72 -11.13
C LEU A 178 5.83 -26.97 -10.76
N PRO A 179 6.76 -26.98 -11.73
CA PRO A 179 8.18 -27.05 -11.42
C PRO A 179 8.62 -25.80 -10.65
N SER A 180 9.61 -25.98 -9.78
CA SER A 180 10.31 -24.87 -9.13
C SER A 180 10.90 -23.90 -10.16
N THR A 181 10.91 -22.63 -9.80
CA THR A 181 11.56 -21.52 -10.51
C THR A 181 13.08 -21.48 -10.31
N GLY A 182 13.59 -22.27 -9.36
CA GLY A 182 14.98 -22.18 -8.87
C GLY A 182 15.17 -21.22 -7.70
N SER A 183 14.11 -20.51 -7.26
CA SER A 183 14.13 -19.53 -6.18
C SER A 183 13.00 -19.81 -5.19
N ALA A 184 13.32 -19.90 -3.89
CA ALA A 184 12.31 -20.11 -2.86
C ALA A 184 11.32 -18.93 -2.76
N LYS A 185 11.81 -17.71 -2.99
CA LYS A 185 11.03 -16.47 -3.06
C LYS A 185 10.01 -16.53 -4.20
N CYS A 186 10.48 -16.77 -5.43
CA CYS A 186 9.64 -16.88 -6.60
C CYS A 186 8.67 -18.05 -6.52
N ASP A 187 9.10 -19.21 -5.97
CA ASP A 187 8.26 -20.38 -5.74
C ASP A 187 7.06 -20.08 -4.83
N ALA A 188 7.28 -19.33 -3.73
CA ALA A 188 6.22 -18.93 -2.82
C ALA A 188 5.16 -18.06 -3.52
N LEU A 189 5.61 -17.09 -4.33
CA LEU A 189 4.73 -16.19 -5.07
C LEU A 189 4.00 -16.89 -6.23
N MET A 190 4.68 -17.78 -6.95
CA MET A 190 4.07 -18.61 -8.01
C MET A 190 3.01 -19.56 -7.42
N TRP A 191 3.28 -20.13 -6.24
CA TRP A 191 2.30 -20.94 -5.52
C TRP A 191 1.08 -20.12 -5.10
N ALA A 192 1.31 -18.91 -4.55
CA ALA A 192 0.23 -18.01 -4.16
C ALA A 192 -0.61 -17.58 -5.39
N MET A 193 0.04 -17.24 -6.50
CA MET A 193 -0.62 -16.88 -7.76
C MET A 193 -1.52 -18.02 -8.26
N GLY A 194 -1.03 -19.26 -8.26
CA GLY A 194 -1.82 -20.43 -8.67
C GLY A 194 -2.94 -20.81 -7.68
N THR A 195 -2.77 -20.49 -6.40
CA THR A 195 -3.73 -20.82 -5.34
C THR A 195 -4.84 -19.78 -5.20
N TYR A 196 -4.51 -18.50 -5.44
CA TYR A 196 -5.38 -17.37 -5.16
C TYR A 196 -5.73 -16.56 -6.41
N LEU A 197 -4.73 -16.02 -7.10
CA LEU A 197 -4.94 -15.07 -8.20
C LEU A 197 -5.59 -15.74 -9.43
N ARG A 198 -4.96 -16.77 -9.98
CA ARG A 198 -5.47 -17.51 -11.17
C ARG A 198 -6.78 -18.25 -10.93
N LYS A 199 -7.11 -18.55 -9.66
CA LYS A 199 -8.39 -19.15 -9.27
C LYS A 199 -9.49 -18.11 -9.03
N GLY A 200 -9.24 -16.83 -9.29
CA GLY A 200 -10.21 -15.75 -9.12
C GLY A 200 -10.62 -15.51 -7.67
N LYS A 201 -9.78 -15.90 -6.69
CA LYS A 201 -10.07 -15.69 -5.27
C LYS A 201 -9.67 -14.30 -4.77
N CYS A 202 -8.63 -13.72 -5.38
CA CYS A 202 -8.30 -12.30 -5.19
C CYS A 202 -9.33 -11.42 -5.92
N ALA A 203 -9.49 -10.17 -5.48
CA ALA A 203 -10.27 -9.21 -6.25
C ALA A 203 -9.54 -8.87 -7.57
N PRO A 204 -10.26 -8.80 -8.71
CA PRO A 204 -9.69 -8.36 -9.97
C PRO A 204 -9.08 -6.95 -9.84
N GLY A 205 -7.88 -6.77 -10.38
CA GLY A 205 -7.25 -5.46 -10.55
C GLY A 205 -6.72 -4.81 -9.27
N VAL A 206 -6.42 -5.59 -8.22
CA VAL A 206 -5.88 -5.09 -6.95
C VAL A 206 -4.61 -5.84 -6.57
N LEU A 207 -3.45 -5.18 -6.69
CA LEU A 207 -2.15 -5.72 -6.27
C LEU A 207 -1.47 -4.80 -5.26
N GLY A 208 -0.65 -5.38 -4.38
CA GLY A 208 0.21 -4.65 -3.44
C GLY A 208 1.68 -5.03 -3.62
N TYR A 209 2.50 -4.09 -4.09
CA TYR A 209 3.95 -4.22 -4.20
C TYR A 209 4.62 -3.62 -2.96
N TYR A 210 4.77 -4.43 -1.92
CA TYR A 210 5.35 -3.99 -0.65
C TYR A 210 6.47 -4.93 -0.25
N SER A 211 7.51 -4.40 0.38
CA SER A 211 8.65 -5.21 0.76
C SER A 211 8.25 -6.35 1.70
N ASP A 212 8.83 -7.52 1.49
CA ASP A 212 8.59 -8.69 2.32
C ASP A 212 9.33 -8.63 3.67
N ALA A 213 9.40 -9.76 4.37
CA ALA A 213 10.02 -9.84 5.68
C ALA A 213 11.57 -9.75 5.67
N ASP A 214 12.24 -9.47 4.55
CA ASP A 214 13.71 -9.33 4.48
C ASP A 214 14.22 -8.22 5.41
N TRP A 215 13.37 -7.24 5.76
CA TRP A 215 13.68 -6.23 6.78
C TRP A 215 14.10 -6.85 8.13
N LEU A 216 13.61 -8.05 8.46
CA LEU A 216 13.99 -8.78 9.67
C LEU A 216 15.46 -9.20 9.69
N THR A 217 16.16 -9.26 8.54
CA THR A 217 17.60 -9.53 8.49
C THR A 217 18.40 -8.42 9.17
N GLY A 218 17.89 -7.18 9.17
CA GLY A 218 18.58 -6.01 9.69
C GLY A 218 19.78 -5.57 8.86
N ARG A 219 19.87 -6.03 7.61
CA ARG A 219 20.92 -5.67 6.65
C ARG A 219 20.97 -4.17 6.38
N VAL A 220 19.79 -3.56 6.22
CA VAL A 220 19.62 -2.12 6.14
C VAL A 220 18.81 -1.67 7.36
N ARG A 221 19.30 -0.65 8.06
CA ARG A 221 18.67 -0.14 9.29
C ARG A 221 17.73 1.01 8.96
N LEU A 222 16.46 0.68 8.77
CA LEU A 222 15.40 1.65 8.52
C LEU A 222 14.37 1.65 9.68
N PRO A 223 13.72 2.79 9.99
CA PRO A 223 12.60 2.82 10.92
C PRO A 223 11.50 1.83 10.53
N ILE A 224 10.75 1.29 11.50
CA ILE A 224 9.70 0.30 11.23
C ILE A 224 8.63 0.80 10.26
N GLU A 225 8.38 2.10 10.22
CA GLU A 225 7.45 2.71 9.27
C GLU A 225 7.86 2.46 7.80
N ARG A 226 9.17 2.33 7.53
CA ARG A 226 9.72 2.03 6.19
C ARG A 226 9.51 0.59 5.74
N THR A 227 9.00 -0.29 6.62
CA THR A 227 8.51 -1.61 6.20
C THR A 227 7.28 -1.50 5.30
N MET A 228 6.58 -0.37 5.35
CA MET A 228 5.32 -0.12 4.62
C MET A 228 4.21 -1.12 4.94
N LEU A 229 4.36 -1.92 6.01
CA LEU A 229 3.36 -2.90 6.43
C LEU A 229 2.00 -2.27 6.68
N CYS A 230 1.97 -1.07 7.29
CA CYS A 230 0.74 -0.36 7.62
C CYS A 230 -0.19 -0.13 6.40
N ASN A 231 0.38 -0.07 5.19
CA ASN A 231 -0.38 0.08 3.95
C ASN A 231 -1.17 -1.17 3.56
N HIS A 232 -0.82 -2.34 4.11
CA HIS A 232 -1.44 -3.61 3.75
C HIS A 232 -2.94 -3.65 4.09
N ASP A 233 -3.41 -2.85 5.04
CA ASP A 233 -4.79 -2.89 5.52
C ASP A 233 -5.80 -2.73 4.38
N TYR A 234 -5.59 -1.77 3.49
CA TYR A 234 -6.46 -1.52 2.34
C TYR A 234 -6.46 -2.69 1.36
N PHE A 235 -5.30 -3.19 0.99
CA PHE A 235 -5.17 -4.29 0.04
C PHE A 235 -5.74 -5.60 0.63
N ILE A 236 -5.58 -5.83 1.94
CA ILE A 236 -6.22 -6.96 2.65
C ILE A 236 -7.75 -6.78 2.69
N ALA A 237 -8.25 -5.58 2.97
CA ALA A 237 -9.68 -5.28 2.92
C ALA A 237 -10.25 -5.57 1.53
N ARG A 238 -9.51 -5.22 0.47
CA ARG A 238 -9.87 -5.43 -0.93
C ARG A 238 -9.55 -6.82 -1.49
N LYS A 239 -9.01 -7.75 -0.69
CA LYS A 239 -8.56 -9.09 -1.15
C LYS A 239 -7.52 -9.02 -2.28
N GLY A 240 -6.59 -8.08 -2.21
CA GLY A 240 -5.50 -7.91 -3.15
C GLY A 240 -4.45 -9.04 -3.06
N PHE A 241 -3.65 -9.14 -4.12
CA PHE A 241 -2.50 -10.05 -4.19
C PHE A 241 -1.21 -9.29 -3.90
N PHE A 242 -0.38 -9.79 -2.99
CA PHE A 242 0.86 -9.14 -2.56
C PHE A 242 2.09 -9.78 -3.20
N PHE A 243 3.09 -8.96 -3.55
CA PHE A 243 4.37 -9.42 -4.08
C PHE A 243 5.50 -8.43 -3.77
N ASP A 244 6.75 -8.91 -3.83
CA ASP A 244 7.98 -8.13 -3.75
C ASP A 244 9.00 -8.76 -4.71
N LEU A 245 9.29 -8.11 -5.83
CA LEU A 245 10.12 -8.67 -6.90
C LEU A 245 10.95 -7.59 -7.58
N SER A 246 12.22 -7.87 -7.85
CA SER A 246 13.06 -6.99 -8.65
C SER A 246 12.51 -6.84 -10.08
N PRO A 247 12.49 -5.62 -10.64
CA PRO A 247 12.10 -5.41 -12.03
C PRO A 247 13.22 -5.78 -13.03
N TRP A 248 14.42 -6.14 -12.57
CA TRP A 248 15.60 -6.37 -13.40
C TRP A 248 15.78 -7.83 -13.83
N GLU A 249 16.21 -8.03 -15.08
CA GLU A 249 16.51 -9.36 -15.64
C GLU A 249 18.00 -9.72 -15.62
N ASP A 250 18.88 -8.75 -15.44
CA ASP A 250 20.33 -8.81 -15.63
C ASP A 250 21.14 -8.77 -14.33
N VAL A 251 20.48 -8.55 -13.19
CA VAL A 251 21.06 -8.68 -11.86
C VAL A 251 20.29 -9.71 -11.02
N LYS A 252 20.99 -10.43 -10.15
CA LYS A 252 20.37 -11.22 -9.08
C LYS A 252 20.16 -10.30 -7.87
N PRO A 253 18.92 -10.19 -7.36
CA PRO A 253 18.64 -9.24 -6.30
C PRO A 253 19.30 -9.66 -5.00
N SER A 254 19.60 -8.66 -4.19
CA SER A 254 20.38 -8.83 -2.97
C SER A 254 19.64 -9.53 -1.82
N ASP A 255 18.32 -9.71 -1.93
CA ASP A 255 17.48 -10.45 -0.98
C ASP A 255 17.28 -11.95 -1.35
N ASP A 256 17.66 -12.34 -2.56
CA ASP A 256 17.72 -13.74 -3.01
C ASP A 256 18.87 -13.94 -4.02
N PRO A 257 20.14 -13.81 -3.59
CA PRO A 257 21.31 -13.77 -4.47
C PRO A 257 21.61 -15.11 -5.17
N GLU A 258 21.00 -16.20 -4.70
CA GLU A 258 21.19 -17.54 -5.26
C GLU A 258 20.19 -17.86 -6.37
N GLN A 259 19.19 -17.01 -6.61
CA GLN A 259 18.21 -17.25 -7.65
C GLN A 259 18.83 -17.36 -9.06
N PRO A 260 18.17 -18.07 -10.00
CA PRO A 260 18.51 -17.96 -11.41
C PRO A 260 18.33 -16.52 -11.90
N LEU A 261 19.22 -16.09 -12.79
CA LEU A 261 19.18 -14.73 -13.34
C LEU A 261 17.80 -14.41 -13.95
N GLY A 262 17.24 -13.26 -13.57
CA GLY A 262 15.91 -12.78 -13.98
C GLY A 262 14.71 -13.60 -13.48
N ALA A 263 14.85 -14.43 -12.43
CA ALA A 263 13.71 -15.17 -11.89
C ALA A 263 12.65 -14.23 -11.29
N ASP A 264 13.06 -13.17 -10.60
CA ASP A 264 12.15 -12.14 -10.09
C ASP A 264 11.36 -11.47 -11.23
N ASN A 265 12.04 -10.96 -12.27
CA ASN A 265 11.41 -10.31 -13.43
C ASN A 265 10.40 -11.23 -14.15
N ARG A 266 10.74 -12.51 -14.35
CA ARG A 266 9.82 -13.49 -14.95
C ARG A 266 8.60 -13.74 -14.07
N THR A 267 8.79 -13.83 -12.76
CA THR A 267 7.70 -14.00 -11.78
C THR A 267 6.79 -12.77 -11.75
N LEU A 268 7.37 -11.57 -11.82
CA LEU A 268 6.63 -10.30 -11.88
C LEU A 268 5.72 -10.26 -13.10
N LYS A 269 6.28 -10.53 -14.29
CA LYS A 269 5.51 -10.59 -15.54
C LYS A 269 4.40 -11.65 -15.49
N ALA A 270 4.65 -12.80 -14.85
CA ALA A 270 3.63 -13.84 -14.68
C ALA A 270 2.46 -13.39 -13.78
N ILE A 271 2.74 -12.66 -12.70
CA ILE A 271 1.72 -12.09 -11.79
C ILE A 271 0.92 -11.01 -12.51
N LEU A 272 1.59 -10.10 -13.23
CA LEU A 272 0.93 -9.03 -13.99
C LEU A 272 0.04 -9.60 -15.09
N MET A 273 0.50 -10.64 -15.81
CA MET A 273 -0.33 -11.35 -16.79
C MET A 273 -1.55 -12.00 -16.13
N ALA A 274 -1.37 -12.67 -14.99
CA ALA A 274 -2.50 -13.26 -14.27
C ALA A 274 -3.53 -12.21 -13.80
N SER A 275 -3.09 -11.00 -13.44
CA SER A 275 -3.99 -9.88 -13.13
C SER A 275 -4.70 -9.35 -14.38
N TYR A 276 -3.98 -9.20 -15.50
CA TYR A 276 -4.56 -8.82 -16.78
C TYR A 276 -5.66 -9.80 -17.22
N ASP A 277 -5.40 -11.10 -17.14
CA ASP A 277 -6.38 -12.14 -17.45
C ASP A 277 -7.60 -12.07 -16.52
N LEU A 278 -7.36 -11.93 -15.21
CA LEU A 278 -8.44 -11.87 -14.21
C LEU A 278 -9.32 -10.62 -14.37
N THR A 279 -8.77 -9.52 -14.87
CA THR A 279 -9.52 -8.29 -15.15
C THR A 279 -10.19 -8.29 -16.53
N GLY A 280 -9.94 -9.31 -17.37
CA GLY A 280 -10.40 -9.32 -18.76
C GLY A 280 -9.77 -8.21 -19.60
N GLY A 281 -8.53 -7.84 -19.29
CA GLY A 281 -7.83 -6.72 -19.90
C GLY A 281 -8.18 -5.33 -19.34
N GLY A 282 -8.87 -5.27 -18.20
CA GLY A 282 -9.09 -4.02 -17.47
C GLY A 282 -7.82 -3.47 -16.81
N MET A 283 -7.92 -2.27 -16.23
CA MET A 283 -6.80 -1.69 -15.50
C MET A 283 -6.60 -2.37 -14.14
N THR A 284 -5.33 -2.58 -13.77
CA THR A 284 -4.91 -3.07 -12.45
C THR A 284 -4.31 -1.92 -11.64
N HIS A 285 -4.83 -1.73 -10.43
CA HIS A 285 -4.26 -0.83 -9.43
C HIS A 285 -3.16 -1.56 -8.64
N ILE A 286 -1.96 -1.00 -8.65
CA ILE A 286 -0.82 -1.47 -7.83
C ILE A 286 -0.53 -0.40 -6.78
N GLY A 287 -0.80 -0.69 -5.50
CA GLY A 287 -0.24 0.14 -4.43
C GLY A 287 1.13 -0.33 -4.03
N GLY A 288 1.95 0.58 -3.53
CA GLY A 288 3.33 0.26 -3.19
C GLY A 288 4.31 0.67 -4.29
N PHE A 289 5.58 0.31 -4.11
CA PHE A 289 6.65 0.80 -4.97
C PHE A 289 7.89 -0.08 -4.90
N VAL A 290 8.84 0.15 -5.80
CA VAL A 290 10.18 -0.44 -5.70
C VAL A 290 10.80 0.03 -4.37
N PRO A 291 11.24 -0.87 -3.47
CA PRO A 291 11.80 -0.50 -2.17
C PRO A 291 13.25 -0.02 -2.32
N TRP A 292 13.47 1.06 -3.07
CA TRP A 292 14.76 1.51 -3.60
C TRP A 292 15.82 1.92 -2.57
N ASP A 293 15.48 2.03 -1.29
CA ASP A 293 16.36 2.34 -0.17
C ASP A 293 16.72 1.08 0.64
N PHE A 294 16.13 -0.06 0.25
CA PHE A 294 16.15 -1.31 0.98
C PHE A 294 16.51 -2.52 0.10
N LYS A 295 16.12 -2.55 -1.17
CA LYS A 295 16.44 -3.60 -2.15
C LYS A 295 16.49 -3.06 -3.59
N TYR A 296 17.12 -3.84 -4.48
CA TYR A 296 17.06 -3.74 -5.95
C TYR A 296 17.82 -2.58 -6.59
N THR A 297 18.61 -1.85 -5.80
CA THR A 297 19.25 -0.60 -6.25
C THR A 297 20.66 -0.44 -5.71
N ASP A 298 21.36 0.55 -6.25
CA ASP A 298 22.66 1.05 -5.79
C ASP A 298 22.70 1.47 -4.32
N ALA A 299 21.55 1.84 -3.73
CA ALA A 299 21.44 2.13 -2.31
C ALA A 299 21.83 0.93 -1.41
N VAL A 300 21.75 -0.29 -1.95
CA VAL A 300 22.16 -1.53 -1.27
C VAL A 300 23.30 -2.26 -2.00
N GLY A 301 23.99 -1.57 -2.91
CA GLY A 301 25.13 -2.10 -3.65
C GLY A 301 24.79 -2.95 -4.88
N GLU A 302 23.56 -2.88 -5.38
CA GLU A 302 23.17 -3.41 -6.70
C GLU A 302 23.53 -2.41 -7.82
N PRO A 303 23.55 -2.80 -9.12
CA PRO A 303 24.11 -1.96 -10.17
C PRO A 303 23.17 -0.87 -10.70
N HIS A 304 21.86 -0.98 -10.49
CA HIS A 304 20.87 -0.03 -11.04
C HIS A 304 20.48 1.05 -10.04
N GLY A 305 20.22 2.26 -10.55
CA GLY A 305 19.81 3.39 -9.71
C GLY A 305 18.36 3.26 -9.19
N ALA A 306 18.04 4.05 -8.16
CA ALA A 306 16.68 4.17 -7.63
C ALA A 306 15.65 4.57 -8.71
N VAL A 307 15.87 5.71 -9.38
CA VAL A 307 14.97 6.24 -10.43
C VAL A 307 14.92 5.29 -11.64
N GLU A 308 16.05 4.68 -11.97
CA GLU A 308 16.13 3.70 -13.05
C GLU A 308 15.21 2.49 -12.78
N SER A 309 15.23 2.00 -11.53
CA SER A 309 14.42 0.86 -11.10
C SER A 309 12.93 1.18 -11.04
N GLU A 310 12.58 2.38 -10.59
CA GLU A 310 11.22 2.93 -10.71
C GLU A 310 10.75 2.90 -12.17
N TRP A 311 11.51 3.51 -13.08
CA TRP A 311 11.14 3.63 -14.49
C TRP A 311 11.00 2.25 -15.13
N ARG A 312 11.92 1.33 -14.79
CA ARG A 312 11.87 -0.05 -15.27
C ARG A 312 10.61 -0.76 -14.82
N PHE A 313 10.23 -0.63 -13.55
CA PHE A 313 9.02 -1.24 -13.03
C PHE A 313 7.76 -0.66 -13.69
N VAL A 314 7.68 0.67 -13.83
CA VAL A 314 6.52 1.36 -14.45
C VAL A 314 6.39 1.00 -15.93
N GLU A 315 7.51 0.91 -16.67
CA GLU A 315 7.54 0.42 -18.05
C GLU A 315 6.94 -0.98 -18.16
N ILE A 316 7.37 -1.91 -17.30
CA ILE A 316 6.85 -3.28 -17.28
C ILE A 316 5.35 -3.26 -16.94
N ALA A 317 4.95 -2.65 -15.82
CA ALA A 317 3.57 -2.62 -15.34
C ALA A 317 2.60 -2.04 -16.38
N SER A 318 3.00 -0.96 -17.05
CA SER A 318 2.17 -0.30 -18.08
C SER A 318 1.83 -1.25 -19.24
N CYS A 319 2.75 -2.14 -19.64
CA CYS A 319 2.51 -3.11 -20.70
C CYS A 319 1.39 -4.13 -20.36
N PHE A 320 1.00 -4.24 -19.09
CA PHE A 320 -0.04 -5.17 -18.60
C PHE A 320 -1.32 -4.44 -18.14
N ASN A 321 -1.56 -3.21 -18.61
CA ASN A 321 -2.68 -2.37 -18.17
C ASN A 321 -2.65 -2.14 -16.64
N ALA A 322 -1.48 -1.89 -16.05
CA ALA A 322 -1.38 -1.56 -14.64
C ALA A 322 -0.90 -0.12 -14.42
N TYR A 323 -1.34 0.46 -13.31
CA TYR A 323 -0.93 1.79 -12.84
C TYR A 323 -0.59 1.74 -11.36
N LEU A 324 0.24 2.68 -10.92
CA LEU A 324 0.74 2.75 -9.56
C LEU A 324 -0.01 3.80 -8.73
N ASP A 325 -0.26 3.44 -7.48
CA ASP A 325 -0.42 4.31 -6.31
C ASP A 325 0.91 4.20 -5.53
N ALA A 326 1.87 5.03 -5.94
CA ALA A 326 3.30 4.79 -5.79
C ALA A 326 3.82 5.16 -4.39
N ASP A 327 3.65 4.27 -3.42
CA ASP A 327 4.12 4.50 -2.04
C ASP A 327 5.65 4.45 -1.91
N ALA A 328 6.33 5.43 -2.50
CA ALA A 328 7.77 5.50 -2.56
C ALA A 328 8.40 5.58 -1.16
N PRO A 329 9.52 4.89 -0.92
CA PRO A 329 10.19 4.93 0.37
C PRO A 329 10.59 6.35 0.81
N ALA A 330 9.97 6.80 1.91
CA ALA A 330 10.21 8.01 2.72
C ALA A 330 8.90 8.33 3.41
N ILE A 331 7.94 8.78 2.61
CA ILE A 331 6.61 9.13 3.08
C ILE A 331 5.52 8.22 2.49
N GLY A 332 5.90 7.07 1.92
CA GLY A 332 5.00 6.03 1.44
C GLY A 332 4.24 5.22 2.52
N ALA A 333 4.36 5.59 3.80
CA ALA A 333 3.62 4.93 4.86
C ALA A 333 2.26 5.60 5.09
N MET A 334 1.19 4.80 5.06
CA MET A 334 -0.17 5.22 5.33
C MET A 334 -0.88 4.14 6.14
N ALA A 335 -1.33 4.50 7.34
CA ALA A 335 -2.26 3.69 8.10
C ALA A 335 -3.71 4.05 7.73
N ASN A 336 -4.65 3.18 8.14
CA ASN A 336 -6.09 3.46 8.12
C ASN A 336 -6.73 3.61 6.74
N ALA A 337 -6.07 3.21 5.64
CA ALA A 337 -6.65 3.29 4.31
C ALA A 337 -7.91 2.40 4.17
N SER A 338 -7.93 1.22 4.81
CA SER A 338 -9.12 0.36 4.91
C SER A 338 -10.26 0.99 5.71
N PHE A 339 -9.95 1.92 6.62
CA PHE A 339 -10.94 2.70 7.37
C PHE A 339 -11.46 3.86 6.51
N PHE A 340 -10.56 4.60 5.87
CA PHE A 340 -10.89 5.79 5.09
C PHE A 340 -11.68 5.47 3.83
N MET A 341 -11.50 4.29 3.20
CA MET A 341 -12.24 3.92 1.98
C MET A 341 -13.78 3.90 2.13
N HIS A 342 -14.32 4.02 3.36
CA HIS A 342 -15.75 4.15 3.62
C HIS A 342 -16.26 5.60 3.63
N TYR A 343 -15.37 6.59 3.52
CA TYR A 343 -15.76 8.00 3.54
C TYR A 343 -16.63 8.32 2.31
N PRO A 344 -17.83 8.91 2.52
CA PRO A 344 -18.75 9.19 1.43
C PRO A 344 -18.34 10.47 0.69
N LEU A 345 -17.69 10.31 -0.46
CA LEU A 345 -17.40 11.43 -1.36
C LEU A 345 -18.69 12.05 -1.92
N GLN A 346 -18.63 13.34 -2.25
CA GLN A 346 -19.66 13.98 -3.06
C GLN A 346 -19.64 13.41 -4.49
N GLU A 347 -20.80 13.36 -5.14
CA GLU A 347 -20.92 12.90 -6.53
C GLU A 347 -20.04 13.74 -7.48
N ARG A 348 -19.92 15.05 -7.22
CA ARG A 348 -19.12 15.96 -8.03
C ARG A 348 -18.48 17.05 -7.17
N TYR A 349 -17.20 17.31 -7.44
CA TYR A 349 -16.49 18.49 -6.97
C TYR A 349 -16.25 19.42 -8.16
N THR A 350 -16.88 20.61 -8.16
CA THR A 350 -16.75 21.57 -9.26
C THR A 350 -15.48 22.39 -9.11
N GLN A 351 -14.80 22.63 -10.23
CA GLN A 351 -13.70 23.58 -10.33
C GLN A 351 -14.04 24.63 -11.38
N PRO A 352 -14.11 25.92 -11.03
CA PRO A 352 -14.33 26.97 -12.02
C PRO A 352 -13.11 27.10 -12.92
N HIS A 353 -13.34 27.29 -14.22
CA HIS A 353 -12.31 27.59 -15.19
C HIS A 353 -12.59 28.97 -15.79
N PRO A 354 -11.57 29.82 -16.01
CA PRO A 354 -11.76 31.10 -16.66
C PRO A 354 -12.30 30.91 -18.07
N THR A 355 -13.28 31.71 -18.43
CA THR A 355 -13.82 31.78 -19.79
C THR A 355 -12.93 32.67 -20.67
N LEU A 356 -13.12 32.63 -21.98
CA LEU A 356 -12.43 33.55 -22.90
C LEU A 356 -12.71 35.02 -22.53
N ASP A 357 -13.95 35.34 -22.17
CA ASP A 357 -14.35 36.69 -21.75
C ASP A 357 -13.64 37.13 -20.47
N ASP A 358 -13.43 36.20 -19.53
CA ASP A 358 -12.64 36.47 -18.32
C ASP A 358 -11.19 36.81 -18.68
N LEU A 359 -10.58 35.98 -19.53
CA LEU A 359 -9.20 36.20 -19.98
C LEU A 359 -9.03 37.49 -20.79
N GLN A 360 -10.05 37.90 -21.56
CA GLN A 360 -10.06 39.17 -22.28
C GLN A 360 -10.22 40.37 -21.35
N ARG A 361 -11.14 40.27 -20.37
CA ARG A 361 -11.36 41.30 -19.36
C ARG A 361 -10.11 41.52 -18.49
N GLU A 362 -9.36 40.47 -18.23
CA GLU A 362 -8.09 40.51 -17.49
C GLU A 362 -6.89 40.92 -18.36
N GLY A 363 -7.09 41.08 -19.67
CA GLY A 363 -6.06 41.51 -20.61
C GLY A 363 -5.05 40.41 -20.99
N TYR A 364 -5.29 39.15 -20.60
CA TYR A 364 -4.47 38.01 -21.01
C TYR A 364 -4.73 37.58 -22.46
N VAL A 365 -5.93 37.84 -22.97
CA VAL A 365 -6.30 37.64 -24.37
C VAL A 365 -6.76 38.96 -24.97
N LEU A 366 -6.27 39.31 -26.14
CA LEU A 366 -6.61 40.54 -26.85
C LEU A 366 -7.99 40.42 -27.53
N SER A 367 -8.58 41.55 -27.92
CA SER A 367 -9.89 41.59 -28.60
C SER A 367 -9.91 40.85 -29.95
N ASN A 368 -8.74 40.64 -30.56
CA ASN A 368 -8.57 39.84 -31.78
C ASN A 368 -8.37 38.32 -31.50
N GLY A 369 -8.47 37.88 -30.25
CA GLY A 369 -8.32 36.48 -29.83
C GLY A 369 -6.86 36.02 -29.62
N MET A 370 -5.87 36.90 -29.83
CA MET A 370 -4.46 36.57 -29.60
C MET A 370 -4.08 36.66 -28.13
N VAL A 371 -3.16 35.82 -27.67
CA VAL A 371 -2.58 35.92 -26.33
C VAL A 371 -1.78 37.23 -26.22
N ALA A 372 -1.95 37.95 -25.11
CA ALA A 372 -1.23 39.20 -24.86
C ALA A 372 0.29 38.96 -24.72
N PRO A 373 1.14 39.93 -25.10
CA PRO A 373 2.60 39.78 -25.11
C PRO A 373 3.22 39.90 -23.70
N TYR A 374 2.76 39.07 -22.77
CA TYR A 374 3.30 38.94 -21.42
C TYR A 374 4.20 37.71 -21.29
N SER A 375 4.98 37.65 -20.21
CA SER A 375 5.61 36.42 -19.75
C SER A 375 4.67 35.72 -18.78
N PHE A 376 4.29 34.49 -19.10
CA PHE A 376 3.41 33.67 -18.27
C PHE A 376 4.24 32.63 -17.50
N ILE A 377 3.95 32.49 -16.20
CA ILE A 377 4.56 31.49 -15.32
C ILE A 377 3.44 30.64 -14.75
N ALA A 378 3.61 29.31 -14.78
CA ALA A 378 2.69 28.37 -14.17
C ALA A 378 3.44 27.51 -13.14
N PHE A 379 2.84 27.33 -11.96
CA PHE A 379 3.37 26.47 -10.91
C PHE A 379 2.65 25.12 -10.92
N TYR A 380 3.39 24.06 -11.24
CA TYR A 380 2.94 22.68 -11.15
C TYR A 380 3.38 22.08 -9.82
N ALA A 381 2.43 21.70 -8.97
CA ALA A 381 2.69 21.00 -7.71
C ALA A 381 2.47 19.49 -7.92
N GLY A 382 3.56 18.80 -8.27
CA GLY A 382 3.63 17.37 -8.62
C GLY A 382 3.79 16.39 -7.45
N ASP A 383 4.10 15.13 -7.79
CA ASP A 383 4.42 14.01 -6.88
C ASP A 383 3.21 13.45 -6.10
N TYR A 384 1.99 13.67 -6.63
CA TYR A 384 0.74 13.20 -6.03
C TYR A 384 0.15 11.99 -6.78
N ASP A 385 1.02 11.03 -7.08
CA ASP A 385 0.68 9.69 -7.53
C ASP A 385 0.57 8.68 -6.39
N SER A 386 0.80 9.11 -5.13
CA SER A 386 0.66 8.30 -3.92
C SER A 386 -0.36 8.82 -2.92
N SER A 387 -1.25 7.93 -2.47
CA SER A 387 -2.21 8.18 -1.40
C SER A 387 -1.48 8.41 -0.08
N ALA A 388 -0.36 7.73 0.16
CA ALA A 388 0.42 7.89 1.39
C ALA A 388 1.12 9.25 1.45
N TRP A 389 1.74 9.67 0.34
CA TRP A 389 2.27 11.02 0.20
C TRP A 389 1.20 12.06 0.48
N PHE A 390 0.05 11.92 -0.17
CA PHE A 390 -1.09 12.81 -0.03
C PHE A 390 -1.62 12.85 1.42
N TYR A 391 -1.77 11.69 2.06
CA TYR A 391 -2.20 11.54 3.45
C TYR A 391 -1.25 12.22 4.45
N ARG A 392 0.07 12.22 4.22
CA ARG A 392 1.06 12.85 5.11
C ARG A 392 1.29 14.33 4.84
N MET A 393 1.30 14.74 3.57
CA MET A 393 1.74 16.10 3.19
C MET A 393 0.63 17.13 3.27
N VAL A 394 -0.62 16.74 2.99
CA VAL A 394 -1.76 17.67 2.98
C VAL A 394 -1.92 18.45 4.29
N PRO A 395 -1.86 17.84 5.49
CA PRO A 395 -2.00 18.58 6.75
C PRO A 395 -1.05 19.78 6.84
N ARG A 396 0.22 19.59 6.43
CA ARG A 396 1.25 20.64 6.41
C ARG A 396 1.00 21.66 5.31
N LEU A 397 0.75 21.20 4.08
CA LEU A 397 0.62 22.09 2.92
C LEU A 397 -0.65 22.94 2.97
N TRP A 398 -1.76 22.39 3.47
CA TRP A 398 -3.02 23.14 3.58
C TRP A 398 -3.01 24.17 4.71
N SER A 399 -2.14 23.99 5.70
CA SER A 399 -1.97 24.91 6.84
C SER A 399 -0.87 25.96 6.62
N ASP A 400 -0.15 25.92 5.50
CA ASP A 400 0.89 26.90 5.19
C ASP A 400 0.27 28.31 5.03
N PRO A 401 0.72 29.33 5.80
CA PRO A 401 0.17 30.68 5.73
C PRO A 401 0.49 31.44 4.43
N ALA A 402 1.37 30.89 3.59
CA ALA A 402 1.65 31.38 2.25
C ALA A 402 0.71 30.78 1.18
N ARG A 403 -0.01 29.69 1.47
CA ARG A 403 -0.99 29.12 0.53
C ARG A 403 -2.08 30.16 0.23
N GLY A 404 -2.47 30.25 -1.03
CA GLY A 404 -3.44 31.25 -1.50
C GLY A 404 -2.84 32.63 -1.75
N ARG A 405 -1.51 32.78 -1.76
CA ARG A 405 -0.83 34.01 -2.24
C ARG A 405 -0.39 33.96 -3.69
N VAL A 406 -0.20 32.76 -4.24
CA VAL A 406 0.14 32.51 -5.65
C VAL A 406 -0.73 31.36 -6.17
N PRO A 407 -1.07 31.36 -7.48
CA PRO A 407 -1.80 30.25 -8.08
C PRO A 407 -0.94 28.98 -8.10
N LEU A 408 -1.50 27.87 -7.62
CA LEU A 408 -0.87 26.56 -7.62
C LEU A 408 -1.77 25.55 -8.35
N ALA A 409 -1.19 24.83 -9.29
CA ALA A 409 -1.84 23.69 -9.94
C ALA A 409 -1.41 22.40 -9.24
N TRP A 410 -2.25 21.92 -8.32
CA TRP A 410 -2.09 20.67 -7.57
C TRP A 410 -2.40 19.46 -8.45
N ALA A 411 -1.39 18.64 -8.73
CA ALA A 411 -1.47 17.54 -9.66
C ALA A 411 -1.95 16.22 -9.03
N PHE A 412 -3.04 16.30 -8.26
CA PHE A 412 -3.58 15.16 -7.53
C PHE A 412 -4.14 14.11 -8.47
N ASN A 413 -3.57 12.90 -8.42
CA ASN A 413 -4.16 11.74 -9.08
C ASN A 413 -5.59 11.51 -8.53
N PRO A 414 -6.63 11.55 -9.37
CA PRO A 414 -8.02 11.39 -8.94
C PRO A 414 -8.31 9.99 -8.36
N ASN A 415 -7.56 8.96 -8.76
CA ASN A 415 -7.78 7.59 -8.26
C ASN A 415 -7.28 7.38 -6.83
N LEU A 416 -6.48 8.29 -6.27
CA LEU A 416 -6.14 8.28 -4.83
C LEU A 416 -7.39 8.37 -3.95
N ALA A 417 -8.51 8.88 -4.50
CA ALA A 417 -9.82 8.87 -3.87
C ALA A 417 -10.31 7.47 -3.45
N HIS A 418 -9.81 6.38 -4.04
CA HIS A 418 -10.19 5.03 -3.63
C HIS A 418 -9.61 4.63 -2.27
N ARG A 419 -8.38 5.07 -1.99
CA ARG A 419 -7.63 4.69 -0.79
C ARG A 419 -7.65 5.79 0.27
N PHE A 420 -7.59 7.05 -0.15
CA PHE A 420 -7.68 8.22 0.71
C PHE A 420 -8.76 9.24 0.28
N PRO A 421 -10.05 8.86 0.28
CA PRO A 421 -11.15 9.77 -0.07
C PRO A 421 -11.25 10.98 0.89
N VAL A 422 -10.88 10.81 2.17
CA VAL A 422 -10.90 11.88 3.17
C VAL A 422 -10.06 13.07 2.73
N GLY A 423 -8.81 12.83 2.32
CA GLY A 423 -7.93 13.87 1.80
C GLY A 423 -8.53 14.57 0.59
N MET A 424 -9.10 13.81 -0.35
CA MET A 424 -9.69 14.36 -1.58
C MET A 424 -10.88 15.28 -1.26
N HIS A 425 -11.73 14.90 -0.32
CA HIS A 425 -12.80 15.76 0.15
C HIS A 425 -12.25 17.02 0.84
N PHE A 426 -11.30 16.84 1.74
CA PHE A 426 -10.71 17.92 2.54
C PHE A 426 -10.08 19.00 1.65
N VAL A 427 -9.23 18.61 0.70
CA VAL A 427 -8.54 19.57 -0.16
C VAL A 427 -9.50 20.36 -1.04
N ARG A 428 -10.56 19.69 -1.56
CA ARG A 428 -11.58 20.32 -2.40
C ARG A 428 -12.47 21.28 -1.62
N ARG A 429 -12.88 20.92 -0.39
CA ARG A 429 -13.70 21.79 0.49
C ARG A 429 -12.93 23.01 0.99
N ASN A 430 -11.61 22.91 1.14
CA ASN A 430 -10.76 23.94 1.75
C ASN A 430 -9.81 24.61 0.74
N ALA A 431 -10.11 24.49 -0.55
CA ALA A 431 -9.40 25.17 -1.63
C ALA A 431 -9.61 26.69 -1.53
N SER A 432 -8.53 27.45 -1.74
CA SER A 432 -8.64 28.89 -2.00
C SER A 432 -9.04 29.13 -3.46
N SER A 433 -9.31 30.38 -3.83
CA SER A 433 -9.55 30.77 -5.23
C SER A 433 -8.31 30.62 -6.13
N LEU A 434 -7.13 30.37 -5.55
CA LEU A 434 -5.86 30.20 -6.25
C LEU A 434 -5.38 28.74 -6.29
N ASP A 435 -6.13 27.81 -5.70
CA ASP A 435 -5.84 26.38 -5.80
C ASP A 435 -6.60 25.78 -7.00
N TYR A 436 -5.84 25.35 -8.00
CA TYR A 436 -6.36 24.61 -9.15
C TYR A 436 -5.93 23.15 -9.01
N PHE A 437 -6.82 22.23 -9.33
CA PHE A 437 -6.51 20.81 -9.31
C PHE A 437 -6.48 20.28 -10.73
N ILE A 438 -5.41 19.56 -11.05
CA ILE A 438 -5.17 18.91 -12.33
C ILE A 438 -4.81 17.44 -12.07
N ALA A 439 -4.88 16.60 -13.10
CA ALA A 439 -4.49 15.19 -12.98
C ALA A 439 -3.01 15.03 -13.35
N GLY A 440 -2.17 14.70 -12.36
CA GLY A 440 -0.75 14.38 -12.56
C GLY A 440 -0.50 12.91 -12.93
N ASP A 441 0.74 12.62 -13.34
CA ASP A 441 1.41 11.31 -13.24
C ASP A 441 0.50 10.05 -13.35
N THR A 442 -0.04 9.59 -14.48
CA THR A 442 -0.27 10.19 -15.81
C THR A 442 -1.78 10.13 -16.09
N GLY A 443 -2.56 10.91 -15.35
CA GLY A 443 -4.02 10.90 -15.43
C GLY A 443 -4.63 10.20 -14.22
N ALA A 444 -5.05 8.94 -14.36
CA ALA A 444 -5.75 8.18 -13.30
C ALA A 444 -4.82 7.23 -12.51
N GLY A 445 -3.52 7.50 -12.47
CA GLY A 445 -2.52 6.60 -11.91
C GLY A 445 -1.17 6.70 -12.61
N TYR A 446 -0.09 6.40 -11.88
CA TYR A 446 1.25 6.47 -12.44
C TYR A 446 1.51 5.28 -13.36
N LEU A 447 1.57 5.59 -14.66
CA LEU A 447 1.86 4.67 -15.74
C LEU A 447 2.49 5.45 -16.91
N ASN A 448 3.02 4.73 -17.88
CA ASN A 448 3.55 5.27 -19.12
C ASN A 448 2.54 5.01 -20.26
N PRO A 449 1.76 6.02 -20.73
CA PRO A 449 0.65 5.80 -21.66
C PRO A 449 1.08 5.21 -23.00
N GLY A 450 2.31 5.49 -23.43
CA GLY A 450 2.88 4.91 -24.64
C GLY A 450 2.90 3.38 -24.63
N TYR A 451 3.09 2.76 -23.46
CA TYR A 451 3.10 1.30 -23.29
C TYR A 451 1.71 0.67 -23.15
N LEU A 452 0.64 1.48 -23.18
CA LEU A 452 -0.73 0.97 -23.35
C LEU A 452 -1.02 0.64 -24.82
N SER A 453 -0.22 1.14 -25.77
CA SER A 453 -0.38 0.88 -27.19
C SER A 453 0.59 -0.20 -27.68
N ARG A 454 0.25 -0.90 -28.77
CA ARG A 454 1.15 -1.87 -29.39
C ARG A 454 2.29 -1.15 -30.13
N PRO A 455 3.51 -1.71 -30.15
CA PRO A 455 3.93 -2.96 -29.51
C PRO A 455 4.18 -2.78 -28.00
N ARG A 456 3.80 -3.79 -27.20
CA ARG A 456 4.02 -3.83 -25.74
C ARG A 456 5.20 -4.76 -25.40
N PRO A 457 6.41 -4.22 -25.17
CA PRO A 457 7.65 -5.01 -25.16
C PRO A 457 7.71 -6.08 -24.06
N HIS A 458 6.98 -5.91 -22.96
CA HIS A 458 7.04 -6.84 -21.80
C HIS A 458 5.95 -7.88 -21.75
N SER A 459 4.82 -7.66 -22.42
CA SER A 459 3.61 -8.48 -22.25
C SER A 459 3.25 -9.30 -23.48
N GLY A 460 3.68 -8.89 -24.68
CA GLY A 460 3.25 -9.53 -25.93
C GLY A 460 1.76 -9.36 -26.24
N LEU A 461 1.07 -8.44 -25.55
CA LEU A 461 -0.36 -8.13 -25.68
C LEU A 461 -0.67 -7.18 -26.85
#